data_AF-T0YLD8-F1
#
_entry.id   AF-T0YLD8-F1
#
_cell.length_a   1.000
_cell.length_b   1.000
_cell.length_c   1.000
_cell.angle_alpha   90.00
_cell.angle_beta   90.00
_cell.angle_gamma   90.00
#
_symmetry.space_group_name_H-M   'P 1'
#
loop_
_entity.id
_entity.type
_entity.pdbx_description
1 polymer ?
#
loop_
_entity_poly.entity_id
_entity_poly.type
_entity_poly.pdbx_seq_one_letter_code
_entity_poly.pdbx_strand_id
1 'polypeptide(L)'
;GARATAESGLVDLEPSPGRVDLAIGSIALKTLKVVVVPQHLVNLGGQSIGVVARVQGTGVVGYGYFPTVSGGRVSPAIQAGLRVGDRLTAVDGQPIRDAQDLLGRVQSAGRAGRTVQLTVRRHGRRMEVAARPQMDRQLGTYRLGVYLRERMVGVGTLTFSDPATGAFAALGHAVDASLGPVQWRDP
;
A
#
# COMPACT_ATOMS: atom_id res chain seq x y z
N GLY A 1 30.74 -45.05 -13.38
CA GLY A 1 30.60 -43.59 -13.24
C GLY A 1 29.30 -43.19 -13.88
N ALA A 2 28.47 -42.40 -13.20
CA ALA A 2 27.20 -41.92 -13.76
C ALA A 2 27.44 -40.64 -14.58
N ARG A 3 26.86 -40.55 -15.78
CA ARG A 3 26.92 -39.36 -16.63
C ARG A 3 25.49 -38.84 -16.80
N ALA A 4 25.22 -37.66 -16.27
CA ALA A 4 23.96 -36.95 -16.47
C ALA A 4 24.17 -35.83 -17.50
N THR A 5 23.22 -35.68 -18.41
CA THR A 5 23.15 -34.56 -19.37
C THR A 5 21.78 -33.93 -19.24
N ALA A 6 21.75 -32.64 -18.89
CA ALA A 6 20.56 -31.82 -18.85
C ALA A 6 20.83 -30.58 -19.68
N GLU A 7 20.00 -30.32 -20.69
CA GLU A 7 20.07 -29.11 -21.49
C GLU A 7 19.51 -27.95 -20.67
N SER A 8 20.35 -26.95 -20.39
CA SER A 8 20.02 -25.78 -19.59
C SER A 8 19.40 -24.69 -20.47
N GLY A 9 18.07 -24.68 -20.54
CA GLY A 9 17.26 -23.54 -20.99
C GLY A 9 16.58 -22.87 -19.79
N LEU A 10 16.66 -21.54 -19.72
CA LEU A 10 16.05 -20.72 -18.67
C LEU A 10 14.52 -20.67 -18.84
N VAL A 11 13.80 -20.70 -17.71
CA VAL A 11 12.36 -20.39 -17.54
C VAL A 11 11.36 -21.53 -17.84
N ASP A 12 11.06 -22.34 -16.82
CA ASP A 12 9.68 -22.61 -16.41
C ASP A 12 9.66 -23.18 -14.97
N LEU A 13 8.70 -22.76 -14.13
CA LEU A 13 8.54 -23.23 -12.73
C LEU A 13 7.79 -24.57 -12.64
N GLU A 14 7.55 -25.21 -13.78
CA GLU A 14 6.83 -26.47 -13.89
C GLU A 14 7.79 -27.66 -13.72
N PRO A 15 7.40 -28.71 -12.96
CA PRO A 15 8.16 -29.96 -12.92
C PRO A 15 8.32 -30.52 -14.33
N SER A 16 9.57 -30.75 -14.76
CA SER A 16 9.86 -31.25 -16.11
C SER A 16 10.35 -32.70 -16.08
N PRO A 17 9.94 -33.56 -17.04
CA PRO A 17 10.41 -34.93 -17.11
C PRO A 17 11.85 -34.99 -17.63
N GLY A 18 12.71 -35.73 -16.92
CA GLY A 18 14.10 -36.03 -17.28
C GLY A 18 14.37 -37.54 -17.36
N ARG A 19 15.54 -37.91 -17.89
CA ARG A 19 16.01 -39.30 -17.95
C ARG A 19 17.42 -39.42 -17.37
N VAL A 20 17.65 -40.48 -16.60
CA VAL A 20 18.96 -40.83 -16.04
C VAL A 20 19.29 -42.26 -16.46
N ASP A 21 20.39 -42.43 -17.18
CA ASP A 21 20.89 -43.74 -17.58
C ASP A 21 21.92 -44.25 -16.56
N LEU A 22 21.63 -45.41 -15.97
CA LEU A 22 22.51 -46.10 -15.03
C LEU A 22 23.35 -47.14 -15.76
N ALA A 23 24.68 -47.10 -15.58
CA ALA A 23 25.62 -48.06 -16.14
C ALA A 23 26.76 -48.38 -15.15
N ILE A 24 27.28 -49.60 -15.22
CA ILE A 24 28.50 -50.03 -14.52
C ILE A 24 29.50 -50.48 -15.57
N GLY A 25 30.65 -49.80 -15.65
CA GLY A 25 31.58 -49.98 -16.75
C GLY A 25 30.94 -49.64 -18.10
N SER A 26 31.02 -50.56 -19.05
CA SER A 26 30.39 -50.48 -20.38
C SER A 26 29.00 -51.12 -20.47
N ILE A 27 28.46 -51.65 -19.35
CA ILE A 27 27.17 -52.34 -19.32
C ILE A 27 26.08 -51.37 -18.87
N ALA A 28 25.09 -51.12 -19.74
CA ALA A 28 23.90 -50.33 -19.42
C ALA A 28 22.92 -51.17 -18.57
N LEU A 29 22.53 -50.65 -17.41
CA LEU A 29 21.66 -51.36 -16.46
C LEU A 29 20.19 -50.96 -16.62
N LYS A 30 19.88 -49.66 -16.59
CA LYS A 30 18.49 -49.18 -16.65
C LYS A 30 18.40 -47.67 -16.91
N THR A 31 17.39 -47.25 -17.68
CA THR A 31 16.97 -45.84 -17.77
C THR A 31 15.87 -45.55 -16.78
N LEU A 32 16.07 -44.55 -15.93
CA LEU A 32 15.07 -44.06 -14.98
C LEU A 32 14.45 -42.76 -15.53
N LYS A 33 13.12 -42.71 -15.54
CA LYS A 33 12.39 -41.45 -15.72
C LYS A 33 12.39 -40.74 -14.37
N VAL A 34 12.90 -39.52 -14.35
CA VAL A 34 12.93 -38.66 -13.16
C VAL A 34 12.10 -37.41 -13.44
N VAL A 35 11.57 -36.79 -12.39
CA VAL A 35 10.96 -35.47 -12.50
C VAL A 35 11.92 -34.48 -11.87
N VAL A 36 12.34 -33.48 -12.66
CA VAL A 36 13.18 -32.40 -12.19
C VAL A 36 12.27 -31.32 -11.64
N VAL A 37 12.38 -31.08 -10.34
CA VAL A 37 11.65 -30.01 -9.66
C VAL A 37 12.64 -28.85 -9.45
N PRO A 38 12.40 -27.67 -10.05
CA PRO A 38 13.25 -26.51 -9.79
C PRO A 38 13.18 -26.12 -8.32
N GLN A 39 14.34 -26.01 -7.66
CA GLN A 39 14.41 -25.56 -6.27
C GLN A 39 14.40 -24.04 -6.24
N HIS A 40 13.35 -23.45 -5.66
CA HIS A 40 13.31 -22.02 -5.37
C HIS A 40 13.94 -21.79 -4.00
N LEU A 41 15.21 -21.39 -3.98
CA LEU A 41 15.97 -21.14 -2.76
C LEU A 41 15.77 -19.68 -2.31
N VAL A 42 15.40 -19.51 -1.05
CA VAL A 42 15.28 -18.19 -0.41
C VAL A 42 16.25 -18.10 0.77
N ASN A 43 16.67 -16.89 1.10
CA ASN A 43 17.39 -16.60 2.32
C ASN A 43 16.39 -16.41 3.46
N LEU A 44 16.45 -17.28 4.47
CA LEU A 44 15.61 -17.13 5.66
C LEU A 44 16.08 -15.93 6.48
N GLY A 45 15.11 -15.18 7.00
CA GLY A 45 15.34 -14.03 7.85
C GLY A 45 14.93 -14.28 9.30
N GLY A 46 15.16 -13.24 10.10
CA GLY A 46 14.72 -13.13 11.50
C GLY A 46 14.96 -11.73 12.07
N GLN A 47 15.46 -10.81 11.24
CA GLN A 47 15.84 -9.46 11.62
C GLN A 47 14.60 -8.57 11.61
N SER A 48 14.53 -7.66 12.57
CA SER A 48 13.51 -6.62 12.59
C SER A 48 13.71 -5.67 11.42
N ILE A 49 12.65 -5.38 10.68
CA ILE A 49 12.62 -4.41 9.59
C ILE A 49 11.49 -3.41 9.79
N GLY A 50 11.76 -2.15 9.45
CA GLY A 50 10.75 -1.12 9.31
C GLY A 50 10.38 -0.95 7.83
N VAL A 51 9.09 -0.95 7.53
CA VAL A 51 8.57 -0.73 6.17
C VAL A 51 7.75 0.56 6.18
N VAL A 52 8.13 1.50 5.30
CA VAL A 52 7.37 2.73 5.08
C VAL A 52 6.75 2.66 3.70
N ALA A 53 5.45 2.40 3.64
CA ALA A 53 4.70 2.47 2.39
C ALA A 53 4.19 3.90 2.18
N ARG A 54 4.82 4.63 1.25
CA ARG A 54 4.31 5.92 0.79
C ARG A 54 3.37 5.67 -0.37
N VAL A 55 2.09 5.88 -0.12
CA VAL A 55 1.07 5.79 -1.15
C VAL A 55 0.88 7.19 -1.74
N GLN A 56 0.78 7.31 -3.06
CA GLN A 56 0.61 8.62 -3.70
C GLN A 56 -0.74 9.24 -3.32
N GLY A 57 -0.71 10.38 -2.63
CA GLY A 57 -1.90 11.10 -2.18
C GLY A 57 -2.41 10.62 -0.81
N THR A 58 -3.55 11.16 -0.39
CA THR A 58 -4.07 10.95 0.97
C THR A 58 -5.35 10.11 0.93
N GLY A 59 -5.37 9.02 1.70
CA GLY A 59 -6.50 8.09 1.76
C GLY A 59 -7.60 8.55 2.71
N VAL A 60 -8.86 8.45 2.27
CA VAL A 60 -10.03 8.72 3.12
C VAL A 60 -10.28 7.54 4.05
N VAL A 61 -10.29 7.80 5.35
CA VAL A 61 -10.55 6.78 6.39
C VAL A 61 -11.88 6.97 7.10
N GLY A 62 -12.53 8.12 6.96
CA GLY A 62 -13.81 8.38 7.59
C GLY A 62 -14.30 9.80 7.36
N TYR A 63 -15.41 10.13 8.03
CA TYR A 63 -16.06 11.44 7.96
C TYR A 63 -16.50 11.93 9.33
N GLY A 64 -16.60 13.26 9.45
CA GLY A 64 -17.17 13.93 10.60
C GLY A 64 -18.27 14.89 10.17
N TYR A 65 -19.33 14.95 10.97
CA TYR A 65 -20.30 16.04 10.93
C TYR A 65 -19.87 17.11 11.92
N PHE A 66 -19.93 18.38 11.50
CA PHE A 66 -19.58 19.52 12.36
C PHE A 66 -20.66 20.60 12.28
N PRO A 67 -20.85 21.40 13.35
CA PRO A 67 -21.85 22.45 13.36
C PRO A 67 -21.44 23.64 12.47
N THR A 68 -22.39 24.19 11.73
CA THR A 68 -22.16 25.37 10.86
C THR A 68 -22.62 26.66 11.51
N VAL A 69 -22.14 27.79 10.97
CA VAL A 69 -22.63 29.13 11.32
C VAL A 69 -24.09 29.34 10.96
N SER A 70 -24.59 28.72 9.89
CA SER A 70 -26.01 28.78 9.48
C SER A 70 -26.94 27.93 10.34
N GLY A 71 -26.39 27.13 11.27
CA GLY A 71 -27.15 26.17 12.08
C GLY A 71 -27.22 24.77 11.46
N GLY A 72 -27.38 23.77 12.32
CA GLY A 72 -27.34 22.36 11.94
C GLY A 72 -25.92 21.77 11.91
N ARG A 73 -25.81 20.51 11.47
CA ARG A 73 -24.54 19.79 11.32
C ARG A 73 -24.39 19.32 9.88
N VAL A 74 -23.19 19.45 9.32
CA VAL A 74 -22.91 19.11 7.92
C VAL A 74 -21.64 18.30 7.77
N SER A 75 -21.55 17.56 6.67
CA SER A 75 -20.32 16.92 6.19
C SER A 75 -20.21 17.12 4.68
N PRO A 76 -19.51 18.17 4.22
CA PRO A 76 -19.39 18.47 2.79
C PRO A 76 -18.77 17.34 1.98
N ALA A 77 -17.86 16.56 2.57
CA ALA A 77 -17.25 15.39 1.95
C ALA A 77 -18.28 14.31 1.62
N ILE A 78 -19.20 14.02 2.56
CA ILE A 78 -20.29 13.06 2.33
C ILE A 78 -21.24 13.59 1.26
N GLN A 79 -21.64 14.86 1.36
CA GLN A 79 -22.54 15.50 0.39
C GLN A 79 -21.95 15.51 -1.03
N ALA A 80 -20.63 15.66 -1.15
CA ALA A 80 -19.90 15.59 -2.40
C ALA A 80 -19.76 14.16 -2.95
N GLY A 81 -20.06 13.13 -2.15
CA GLY A 81 -19.97 11.73 -2.57
C GLY A 81 -18.58 11.10 -2.44
N LEU A 82 -17.71 11.66 -1.59
CA LEU A 82 -16.48 10.97 -1.18
C LEU A 82 -16.83 9.67 -0.42
N ARG A 83 -16.02 8.62 -0.61
CA ARG A 83 -16.18 7.31 0.02
C ARG A 83 -14.91 6.85 0.74
N VAL A 84 -15.08 6.08 1.82
CA VAL A 84 -13.95 5.51 2.56
C VAL A 84 -13.20 4.60 1.61
N GLY A 85 -11.87 4.70 1.63
CA GLY A 85 -11.01 4.04 0.64
C GLY A 85 -10.72 4.85 -0.61
N ASP A 86 -11.38 6.00 -0.82
CA ASP A 86 -10.96 6.96 -1.84
C ASP A 86 -9.56 7.46 -1.56
N ARG A 87 -8.81 7.72 -2.62
CA ARG A 87 -7.49 8.35 -2.53
C ARG A 87 -7.53 9.71 -3.18
N LEU A 88 -7.38 10.78 -2.40
CA LEU A 88 -7.29 12.14 -2.91
C LEU A 88 -5.89 12.35 -3.51
N THR A 89 -5.84 12.74 -4.77
CA THR A 89 -4.58 12.92 -5.50
C THR A 89 -4.34 14.37 -5.94
N ALA A 90 -5.38 15.18 -6.12
CA ALA A 90 -5.26 16.58 -6.50
C ALA A 90 -6.44 17.43 -5.99
N VAL A 91 -6.22 18.73 -5.85
CA VAL A 91 -7.24 19.75 -5.62
C VAL A 91 -7.09 20.84 -6.67
N ASP A 92 -8.20 21.18 -7.34
CA ASP A 92 -8.26 22.17 -8.41
C ASP A 92 -7.21 21.90 -9.51
N GLY A 93 -7.05 20.63 -9.88
CA GLY A 93 -6.09 20.17 -10.88
C GLY A 93 -4.63 20.12 -10.40
N GLN A 94 -4.32 20.58 -9.19
CA GLN A 94 -2.97 20.59 -8.63
C GLN A 94 -2.74 19.41 -7.69
N PRO A 95 -1.66 18.62 -7.85
CA PRO A 95 -1.36 17.48 -6.98
C PRO A 95 -1.27 17.88 -5.50
N ILE A 96 -1.86 17.06 -4.64
CA ILE A 96 -1.76 17.22 -3.18
C ILE A 96 -0.44 16.62 -2.71
N ARG A 97 0.34 17.37 -1.94
CA ARG A 97 1.59 16.88 -1.34
C ARG A 97 1.36 16.12 -0.05
N ASP A 98 0.55 16.71 0.83
CA ASP A 98 0.19 16.20 2.15
C ASP A 98 -1.15 16.80 2.60
N ALA A 99 -1.65 16.39 3.77
CA ALA A 99 -2.90 16.86 4.36
C ALA A 99 -2.82 18.32 4.78
N GLN A 100 -1.64 18.87 5.07
CA GLN A 100 -1.48 20.29 5.41
C GLN A 100 -1.67 21.17 4.17
N ASP A 101 -1.13 20.76 3.02
CA ASP A 101 -1.36 21.39 1.71
C ASP A 101 -2.86 21.37 1.37
N LEU A 102 -3.53 20.23 1.53
CA LEU A 102 -4.98 20.13 1.35
C LEU A 102 -5.74 21.06 2.31
N LEU A 103 -5.37 21.07 3.60
CA LEU A 103 -6.02 21.92 4.60
C LEU A 103 -5.89 23.40 4.22
N GLY A 104 -4.70 23.85 3.84
CA GLY A 104 -4.46 25.23 3.39
C GLY A 104 -5.32 25.62 2.19
N ARG A 105 -5.43 24.74 1.19
CA ARG A 105 -6.30 24.94 0.01
C ARG A 105 -7.77 25.02 0.38
N VAL A 106 -8.24 24.15 1.28
CA VAL A 106 -9.62 24.16 1.78
C VAL A 106 -9.91 25.44 2.58
N GLN A 107 -8.99 25.92 3.40
CA GLN A 107 -9.14 27.20 4.11
C GLN A 107 -9.26 28.37 3.14
N SER A 108 -8.35 28.45 2.17
CA SER A 108 -8.35 29.50 1.15
C SER A 108 -9.65 29.49 0.34
N ALA A 109 -10.08 28.30 -0.10
CA ALA A 109 -11.32 28.14 -0.85
C ALA A 109 -12.57 28.53 -0.04
N GLY A 110 -12.64 28.08 1.21
CA GLY A 110 -13.75 28.41 2.10
C GLY A 110 -13.87 29.91 2.35
N ARG A 111 -12.76 30.60 2.60
CA ARG A 111 -12.73 32.08 2.75
C ARG A 111 -13.21 32.81 1.50
N ALA A 112 -12.88 32.29 0.33
CA ALA A 112 -13.35 32.82 -0.95
C ALA A 112 -14.77 32.37 -1.33
N GLY A 113 -15.43 31.55 -0.49
CA GLY A 113 -16.77 31.02 -0.75
C GLY A 113 -16.86 30.04 -1.93
N ARG A 114 -15.72 29.57 -2.45
CA ARG A 114 -15.63 28.74 -3.66
C ARG A 114 -15.69 27.24 -3.36
N THR A 115 -16.17 26.49 -4.34
CA THR A 115 -16.08 25.03 -4.37
C THR A 115 -14.66 24.59 -4.71
N VAL A 116 -14.21 23.48 -4.12
CA VAL A 116 -12.96 22.81 -4.49
C VAL A 116 -13.25 21.59 -5.36
N GLN A 117 -12.50 21.43 -6.44
CA GLN A 117 -12.55 20.23 -7.28
C GLN A 117 -11.51 19.22 -6.78
N LEU A 118 -11.97 18.11 -6.23
CA LEU A 118 -11.11 17.05 -5.71
C LEU A 118 -10.97 15.94 -6.75
N THR A 119 -9.73 15.64 -7.13
CA THR A 119 -9.43 14.45 -7.91
C THR A 119 -9.23 13.28 -6.98
N VAL A 120 -10.02 12.22 -7.15
CA VAL A 120 -9.95 10.99 -6.36
C VAL A 120 -9.67 9.77 -7.21
N ARG A 121 -8.98 8.78 -6.65
CA ARG A 121 -8.91 7.42 -7.19
C ARG A 121 -9.76 6.47 -6.35
N ARG A 122 -10.70 5.80 -7.00
CA ARG A 122 -11.61 4.81 -6.41
C ARG A 122 -11.60 3.54 -7.26
N HIS A 123 -11.27 2.40 -6.67
CA HIS A 123 -11.11 1.12 -7.39
C HIS A 123 -10.22 1.25 -8.66
N GLY A 124 -9.11 1.97 -8.53
CA GLY A 124 -8.16 2.21 -9.63
C GLY A 124 -8.56 3.30 -10.62
N ARG A 125 -9.84 3.69 -10.70
CA ARG A 125 -10.37 4.71 -11.61
C ARG A 125 -10.22 6.12 -11.04
N ARG A 126 -9.87 7.07 -11.89
CA ARG A 126 -9.85 8.52 -11.57
C ARG A 126 -11.26 9.09 -11.66
N MET A 127 -11.65 9.90 -10.68
CA MET A 127 -12.93 10.60 -10.62
C MET A 127 -12.69 12.04 -10.12
N GLU A 128 -13.57 12.95 -10.50
CA GLU A 128 -13.58 14.32 -9.97
C GLU A 128 -14.81 14.51 -9.08
N VAL A 129 -14.62 15.16 -7.93
CA VAL A 129 -15.64 15.36 -6.90
C VAL A 129 -15.64 16.83 -6.47
N ALA A 130 -16.79 17.49 -6.60
CA ALA A 130 -16.95 18.88 -6.22
C ALA A 130 -17.41 18.99 -4.76
N ALA A 131 -16.61 19.61 -3.90
CA ALA A 131 -16.96 19.79 -2.50
C ALA A 131 -16.87 21.25 -2.08
N ARG A 132 -17.89 21.76 -1.38
CA ARG A 132 -17.91 23.15 -0.90
C ARG A 132 -17.49 23.20 0.58
N PRO A 133 -16.34 23.79 0.93
CA PRO A 133 -15.95 23.95 2.33
C PRO A 133 -17.00 24.71 3.13
N GLN A 134 -17.25 24.28 4.37
CA GLN A 134 -18.16 24.94 5.30
C GLN A 134 -17.40 25.32 6.56
N MET A 135 -17.74 26.48 7.14
CA MET A 135 -17.11 26.93 8.38
C MET A 135 -17.65 26.10 9.55
N ASP A 136 -16.73 25.45 10.25
CA ASP A 136 -16.98 24.84 11.54
C ASP A 136 -17.12 25.94 12.59
N ARG A 137 -18.33 26.09 13.14
CA ARG A 137 -18.64 27.14 14.10
C ARG A 137 -17.84 27.01 15.39
N GLN A 138 -17.45 25.79 15.78
CA GLN A 138 -16.71 25.56 17.02
C GLN A 138 -15.23 25.86 16.85
N LEU A 139 -14.65 25.47 15.71
CA LEU A 139 -13.21 25.60 15.46
C LEU A 139 -12.83 26.88 14.69
N GLY A 140 -13.80 27.62 14.14
CA GLY A 140 -13.54 28.83 13.35
C GLY A 140 -12.79 28.57 12.03
N THR A 141 -12.80 27.32 11.54
CA THR A 141 -12.04 26.90 10.37
C THR A 141 -12.96 26.30 9.31
N TYR A 142 -12.58 26.42 8.03
CA TYR A 142 -13.31 25.76 6.95
C TYR A 142 -12.93 24.30 6.83
N ARG A 143 -13.92 23.41 6.77
CA ARG A 143 -13.70 21.96 6.75
C ARG A 143 -14.53 21.30 5.66
N LEU A 144 -14.03 20.18 5.18
CA LEU A 144 -14.81 19.24 4.36
C LEU A 144 -15.41 18.11 5.19
N GLY A 145 -14.99 17.93 6.46
CA GLY A 145 -15.49 16.84 7.30
C GLY A 145 -14.97 15.47 6.88
N VAL A 146 -13.74 15.40 6.37
CA VAL A 146 -13.05 14.17 5.95
C VAL A 146 -11.87 13.87 6.88
N TYR A 147 -11.71 12.59 7.25
CA TYR A 147 -10.53 12.08 7.94
C TYR A 147 -9.61 11.38 6.96
N LEU A 148 -8.32 11.62 7.10
CA LEU A 148 -7.31 11.36 6.10
C LEU A 148 -6.12 10.61 6.69
N ARG A 149 -5.58 9.64 5.94
CA ARG A 149 -4.33 8.93 6.25
C ARG A 149 -3.33 9.04 5.11
N GLU A 150 -2.07 9.28 5.41
CA GLU A 150 -1.02 9.48 4.39
C GLU A 150 0.00 8.36 4.31
N ARG A 151 0.41 7.81 5.46
CA ARG A 151 1.52 6.86 5.54
C ARG A 151 1.05 5.62 6.28
N MET A 152 1.40 4.47 5.73
CA MET A 152 1.33 3.22 6.45
C MET A 152 2.77 2.88 6.82
N VAL A 153 3.09 2.97 8.10
CA VAL A 153 4.36 2.50 8.65
C VAL A 153 4.07 1.14 9.28
N GLY A 154 4.95 0.18 9.06
CA GLY A 154 4.87 -1.14 9.67
C GLY A 154 6.22 -1.54 10.22
N VAL A 155 6.20 -2.30 11.30
CA VAL A 155 7.39 -2.99 11.81
C VAL A 155 7.08 -4.47 11.79
N GLY A 156 8.04 -5.25 11.32
CA GLY A 156 7.89 -6.69 11.22
C GLY A 156 9.24 -7.40 11.22
N THR A 157 9.18 -8.71 11.14
CA THR A 157 10.33 -9.58 11.03
C THR A 157 10.44 -10.02 9.58
N LEU A 158 11.62 -9.81 8.97
CA LEU A 158 11.92 -10.38 7.66
C LEU A 158 11.82 -11.91 7.76
N THR A 159 10.86 -12.50 7.07
CA THR A 159 10.62 -13.94 7.06
C THR A 159 11.55 -14.62 6.06
N PHE A 160 11.61 -14.08 4.83
CA PHE A 160 12.56 -14.50 3.81
C PHE A 160 12.82 -13.39 2.80
N SER A 161 13.94 -13.51 2.07
CA SER A 161 14.21 -12.78 0.84
C SER A 161 14.59 -13.73 -0.29
N ASP A 162 14.09 -13.46 -1.48
CA ASP A 162 14.47 -14.14 -2.72
C ASP A 162 15.63 -13.35 -3.37
N PRO A 163 16.85 -13.89 -3.40
CA PRO A 163 18.00 -13.19 -4.00
C PRO A 163 17.90 -13.08 -5.53
N ALA A 164 17.10 -13.92 -6.20
CA ALA A 164 16.96 -13.91 -7.66
C ALA A 164 16.06 -12.75 -8.13
N THR A 165 15.00 -12.44 -7.39
CA THR A 165 14.05 -11.36 -7.74
C THR A 165 14.19 -10.11 -6.88
N GLY A 166 14.87 -10.20 -5.73
CA GLY A 166 14.86 -9.15 -4.72
C GLY A 166 13.53 -9.05 -3.96
N ALA A 167 12.57 -9.95 -4.21
CA ALA A 167 11.34 -10.01 -3.47
C ALA A 167 11.61 -10.41 -2.01
N PHE A 168 10.75 -9.97 -1.10
CA PHE A 168 10.85 -10.35 0.31
C PHE A 168 9.45 -10.48 0.91
N ALA A 169 9.37 -11.28 1.97
CA ALA A 169 8.18 -11.35 2.81
C ALA A 169 8.55 -11.04 4.25
N ALA A 170 7.68 -10.30 4.93
CA ALA A 170 7.82 -10.00 6.33
C ALA A 170 6.46 -10.08 7.01
N LEU A 171 6.46 -10.63 8.23
CA LEU A 171 5.29 -10.65 9.10
C LEU A 171 5.41 -9.53 10.13
N GLY A 172 4.38 -8.71 10.30
CA GLY A 172 4.46 -7.56 11.20
C GLY A 172 3.12 -6.94 11.53
N HIS A 173 3.17 -5.85 12.29
CA HIS A 173 2.02 -5.04 12.66
C HIS A 173 2.14 -3.62 12.06
N ALA A 174 0.99 -3.05 11.68
CA ALA A 174 0.92 -1.66 11.29
C ALA A 174 1.16 -0.77 12.52
N VAL A 175 2.06 0.20 12.39
CA VAL A 175 2.29 1.26 13.35
C VAL A 175 1.54 2.49 12.87
N ASP A 176 0.51 2.88 13.61
CA ASP A 176 -0.18 4.14 13.37
C ASP A 176 0.52 5.26 14.13
N ALA A 177 1.04 6.24 13.40
CA ALA A 177 1.64 7.42 13.98
C ALA A 177 0.62 8.35 14.66
N SER A 178 -0.69 8.06 14.57
CA SER A 178 -1.74 8.84 15.24
C SER A 178 -1.80 8.66 16.77
N LEU A 179 -1.06 7.71 17.35
CA LEU A 179 -1.12 7.39 18.79
C LEU A 179 -0.24 8.28 19.69
N GLY A 180 0.44 9.29 19.15
CA GLY A 180 1.39 10.10 19.92
C GLY A 180 2.66 9.32 20.29
N PRO A 181 3.66 9.97 20.89
CA PRO A 181 4.90 9.30 21.27
C PRO A 181 4.62 8.24 22.34
N VAL A 182 5.09 7.02 22.10
CA VAL A 182 5.10 5.94 23.11
C VAL A 182 6.01 6.40 24.25
N GLN A 183 5.42 6.76 25.39
CA GLN A 183 6.18 7.01 26.61
C GLN A 183 6.68 5.68 27.15
N TRP A 184 7.97 5.42 26.97
CA TRP A 184 8.67 4.39 27.74
C TRP A 184 8.73 4.83 29.20
N ARG A 185 8.13 4.05 30.10
CA ARG A 185 8.51 4.06 31.51
C ARG A 185 9.52 2.94 31.69
N ASP A 186 10.74 3.29 32.09
CA ASP A 186 11.64 2.32 32.69
C ASP A 186 11.01 1.75 33.98
N PRO A 187 11.29 0.48 34.31
CA PRO A 187 10.72 -0.21 35.47
C PRO A 187 11.09 0.42 36.81
#